data_AF-A0A8I1ABY1-F1
#
_entry.id   AF-A0A8I1ABY1-F1
#
_cell.length_a   1.000
_cell.length_b   1.000
_cell.length_c   1.000
_cell.angle_alpha   90.00
_cell.angle_beta   90.00
_cell.angle_gamma   90.00
#
_symmetry.space_group_name_H-M   'P 1'
#
loop_
_entity.id
_entity.type
_entity.pdbx_description
1 polymer ?
#
loop_
_entity_poly.entity_id
_entity_poly.type
_entity_poly.pdbx_seq_one_letter_code
_entity_poly.pdbx_strand_id
1 'polypeptide(L)'
;MKKIILGFAVFILIGCSKDEQPNKDIEPTVSVQQQNSLVSNKEFTILEAQQFSKSLLKRINDDEKKILDAFKLKEQAKLESYFYEIQAYIQPDPNDISKSYWIDSDLLDPYLKCDTALRDLQLYALALKNQLREDSPVTEKISHQELQDYQKSKASCSDRVNMTYDQAVKAYEDE
;
A
#
# COMPACT_ATOMS: atom_id res chain seq x y z
N MET A 1 -49.25 7.99 -19.89
CA MET A 1 -49.81 6.68 -19.52
C MET A 1 -49.15 6.19 -18.23
N LYS A 2 -49.97 5.69 -17.29
CA LYS A 2 -49.73 4.72 -16.20
C LYS A 2 -48.48 4.85 -15.30
N LYS A 3 -48.76 5.16 -14.03
CA LYS A 3 -47.95 4.82 -12.84
C LYS A 3 -47.99 3.30 -12.64
N ILE A 4 -46.86 2.68 -12.25
CA ILE A 4 -46.84 1.33 -11.65
C ILE A 4 -45.98 1.39 -10.38
N ILE A 5 -46.52 0.71 -9.38
CA ILE A 5 -46.26 0.70 -7.94
C ILE A 5 -45.56 -0.62 -7.57
N LEU A 6 -44.70 -0.55 -6.54
CA LEU A 6 -44.24 -1.58 -5.58
C LEU A 6 -43.90 -3.01 -6.02
N GLY A 7 -42.86 -3.56 -5.37
CA GLY A 7 -42.76 -5.00 -5.14
C GLY A 7 -41.51 -5.43 -4.38
N PHE A 8 -41.49 -5.25 -3.06
CA PHE A 8 -40.56 -5.92 -2.13
C PHE A 8 -40.82 -7.43 -2.12
N ALA A 9 -39.76 -8.25 -2.09
CA ALA A 9 -39.87 -9.66 -1.70
C ALA A 9 -38.61 -10.10 -0.94
N VAL A 10 -38.77 -10.23 0.37
CA VAL A 10 -37.88 -10.95 1.30
C VAL A 10 -38.29 -12.42 1.29
N PHE A 11 -37.34 -13.32 1.12
CA PHE A 11 -37.52 -14.74 1.42
C PHE A 11 -36.47 -15.18 2.45
N ILE A 12 -36.95 -15.45 3.66
CA ILE A 12 -36.27 -16.26 4.68
C ILE A 12 -37.02 -17.59 4.72
N LEU A 13 -36.34 -18.71 4.50
CA LEU A 13 -36.80 -20.01 4.97
C LEU A 13 -35.63 -20.78 5.60
N ILE A 14 -35.82 -21.05 6.88
CA ILE A 14 -35.06 -21.91 7.78
C ILE A 14 -35.44 -23.37 7.48
N GLY A 15 -34.49 -24.30 7.60
CA GLY A 15 -34.78 -25.74 7.58
C GLY A 15 -33.62 -26.58 8.10
N CYS A 16 -33.58 -26.79 9.42
CA CYS A 16 -32.78 -27.82 10.07
C CYS A 16 -33.37 -29.22 9.78
N SER A 17 -32.52 -30.23 9.59
CA SER A 17 -32.92 -31.64 9.78
C SER A 17 -31.87 -32.33 10.66
N LYS A 18 -32.36 -32.91 11.76
CA LYS A 18 -31.67 -33.84 12.67
C LYS A 18 -31.99 -35.28 12.26
N ASP A 19 -31.08 -36.20 12.58
CA ASP A 19 -31.22 -37.61 13.02
C ASP A 19 -29.84 -38.28 12.83
N GLU A 20 -29.27 -39.19 13.63
CA GLU A 20 -29.58 -39.90 14.89
C GLU A 20 -28.24 -40.52 15.39
N GLN A 21 -28.14 -40.85 16.69
CA GLN A 21 -27.03 -41.50 17.45
C GLN A 21 -26.71 -42.96 17.00
N PRO A 22 -25.57 -43.64 17.32
CA PRO A 22 -24.99 -43.79 18.69
C PRO A 22 -23.46 -44.02 18.88
N ASN A 23 -23.02 -43.65 20.09
CA ASN A 23 -21.91 -44.12 20.95
C ASN A 23 -20.81 -45.06 20.39
N LYS A 24 -19.54 -44.63 20.46
CA LYS A 24 -18.39 -45.48 20.84
C LYS A 24 -17.17 -44.64 21.21
N ASP A 25 -16.62 -44.94 22.39
CA ASP A 25 -15.32 -44.47 22.88
C ASP A 25 -14.22 -44.56 21.82
N ILE A 26 -13.50 -43.46 21.63
CA ILE A 26 -12.05 -43.35 21.44
C ILE A 26 -11.75 -41.86 21.69
N GLU A 27 -11.01 -41.54 22.74
CA GLU A 27 -10.26 -40.28 22.80
C GLU A 27 -9.21 -40.31 21.69
N PRO A 28 -9.14 -39.28 20.83
CA PRO A 28 -7.86 -38.79 20.43
C PRO A 28 -7.70 -37.42 21.06
N THR A 29 -6.85 -37.37 22.09
CA THR A 29 -6.12 -36.15 22.44
C THR A 29 -5.31 -35.75 21.21
N VAL A 30 -5.95 -35.10 20.25
CA VAL A 30 -5.25 -34.28 19.27
C VAL A 30 -4.91 -33.02 20.03
N SER A 31 -3.77 -33.08 20.73
CA SER A 31 -2.96 -31.91 20.98
C SER A 31 -2.69 -31.30 19.61
N VAL A 32 -3.56 -30.37 19.20
CA VAL A 32 -3.20 -29.35 18.23
C VAL A 32 -2.10 -28.57 18.93
N GLN A 33 -0.86 -29.05 18.79
CA GLN A 33 0.28 -28.17 18.80
C GLN A 33 0.00 -27.22 17.65
N GLN A 34 -0.72 -26.14 17.99
CA GLN A 34 -0.59 -24.87 17.34
C GLN A 34 0.91 -24.63 17.39
N GLN A 35 1.58 -24.96 16.28
CA GLN A 35 2.85 -24.37 15.97
C GLN A 35 2.54 -22.88 16.04
N ASN A 36 2.80 -22.30 17.21
CA ASN A 36 3.22 -20.93 17.31
C ASN A 36 4.38 -20.87 16.33
N SER A 37 4.06 -20.51 15.08
CA SER A 37 5.03 -19.99 14.16
C SER A 37 5.71 -18.90 14.97
N LEU A 38 6.91 -19.22 15.42
CA LEU A 38 7.93 -18.28 15.83
C LEU A 38 8.24 -17.45 14.58
N VAL A 39 7.27 -16.65 14.13
CA VAL A 39 7.58 -15.41 13.47
C VAL A 39 8.21 -14.62 14.60
N SER A 40 9.54 -14.65 14.64
CA SER A 40 10.31 -13.73 15.44
C SER A 40 9.72 -12.35 15.15
N ASN A 41 8.92 -11.81 16.07
CA ASN A 41 8.52 -10.42 16.10
C ASN A 41 9.81 -9.64 16.32
N LYS A 42 10.58 -9.46 15.26
CA LYS A 42 11.75 -8.59 15.29
C LYS A 42 11.16 -7.21 15.53
N GLU A 43 11.24 -6.76 16.77
CA GLU A 43 10.79 -5.46 17.17
C GLU A 43 11.62 -4.44 16.39
N PHE A 44 10.94 -3.72 15.52
CA PHE A 44 11.53 -2.71 14.68
C PHE A 44 12.07 -1.61 15.60
N THR A 45 13.29 -1.15 15.39
CA THR A 45 13.89 -0.11 16.23
C THR A 45 13.73 1.28 15.61
N ILE A 46 13.85 2.33 16.43
CA ILE A 46 13.85 3.73 15.93
C ILE A 46 14.91 3.95 14.84
N LEU A 47 16.09 3.35 15.01
CA LEU A 47 17.17 3.45 14.02
C LEU A 47 16.78 2.78 12.71
N GLU A 48 16.16 1.60 12.77
CA GLU A 48 15.66 0.90 11.59
C GLU A 48 14.54 1.70 10.90
N ALA A 49 13.65 2.35 11.64
CA ALA A 49 12.63 3.24 11.09
C ALA A 49 13.24 4.43 10.33
N GLN A 50 14.21 5.10 10.94
CA GLN A 50 14.96 6.17 10.30
C GLN A 50 15.68 5.70 9.03
N GLN A 51 16.33 4.54 9.08
CA GLN A 51 17.05 3.97 7.95
C GLN A 51 16.11 3.55 6.82
N PHE A 52 14.98 2.94 7.16
CA PHE A 52 13.94 2.58 6.21
C PHE A 52 13.42 3.82 5.47
N SER A 53 13.03 4.86 6.21
CA SER A 53 12.49 6.09 5.61
C SER A 53 13.51 6.83 4.75
N LYS A 54 14.79 6.84 5.15
CA LYS A 54 15.89 7.35 4.31
C LYS A 54 16.06 6.55 3.02
N SER A 55 15.98 5.22 3.12
CA SER A 55 16.09 4.33 1.96
C SER A 55 14.90 4.51 1.01
N LEU A 56 13.70 4.71 1.56
CA LEU A 56 12.48 4.99 0.81
C LEU A 56 12.57 6.33 0.06
N LEU A 57 13.01 7.40 0.73
CA LEU A 57 13.25 8.69 0.07
C LEU A 57 14.32 8.58 -1.03
N LYS A 58 15.41 7.84 -0.79
CA LYS A 58 16.42 7.59 -1.81
C LYS A 58 15.81 6.89 -3.03
N ARG A 59 15.01 5.83 -2.81
CA ARG A 59 14.31 5.13 -3.89
C ARG A 59 13.39 6.07 -4.67
N ILE A 60 12.58 6.88 -3.99
CA ILE A 60 11.69 7.87 -4.63
C ILE A 60 12.49 8.79 -5.57
N ASN A 61 13.64 9.30 -5.12
CA ASN A 61 14.50 10.15 -5.94
C ASN A 61 15.12 9.41 -7.15
N ASP A 62 15.49 8.15 -6.98
CA ASP A 62 16.07 7.35 -8.05
C ASP A 62 15.00 6.94 -9.08
N ASP A 63 13.80 6.60 -8.62
CA ASP A 63 12.68 6.18 -9.47
C ASP A 63 12.09 7.36 -10.24
N GLU A 64 11.99 8.56 -9.64
CA GLU A 64 11.60 9.79 -10.34
C GLU A 64 12.45 10.02 -11.59
N LYS A 65 13.78 9.90 -11.47
CA LYS A 65 14.69 10.07 -12.62
C LYS A 65 14.36 9.06 -13.73
N LYS A 66 14.18 7.78 -13.38
CA LYS A 66 13.85 6.73 -14.35
C LYS A 66 12.51 6.99 -15.04
N ILE A 67 11.51 7.47 -14.29
CA ILE A 67 10.17 7.80 -14.82
C ILE A 67 10.25 8.97 -15.80
N LEU A 68 10.96 10.03 -15.44
CA LEU A 68 11.14 11.20 -16.32
C LEU A 68 11.92 10.84 -17.59
N ASP A 69 12.96 10.01 -17.47
CA ASP A 69 13.70 9.49 -18.62
C ASP A 69 12.81 8.62 -19.51
N ALA A 70 12.02 7.70 -18.94
CA ALA A 70 11.08 6.86 -19.68
C ALA A 70 10.03 7.70 -20.41
N PHE A 71 9.49 8.73 -19.77
CA PHE A 71 8.54 9.65 -20.41
C PHE A 71 9.17 10.40 -21.57
N LYS A 72 10.38 10.96 -21.39
CA LYS A 72 11.15 11.64 -22.44
C LYS A 72 11.44 10.72 -23.63
N LEU A 73 11.72 9.44 -23.36
CA LEU A 73 11.97 8.41 -24.38
C LEU A 73 10.68 7.77 -24.92
N LYS A 74 9.50 8.20 -24.47
CA LYS A 74 8.18 7.68 -24.84
C LYS A 74 7.97 6.18 -24.54
N GLU A 75 8.61 5.68 -23.50
CA GLU A 75 8.62 4.26 -23.12
C GLU A 75 7.40 3.89 -22.25
N GLN A 76 6.21 3.81 -22.84
CA GLN A 76 4.95 3.53 -22.12
C GLN A 76 5.01 2.26 -21.27
N ALA A 77 5.62 1.18 -21.78
CA ALA A 77 5.74 -0.09 -21.06
C ALA A 77 6.55 0.03 -19.77
N LYS A 78 7.57 0.90 -19.72
CA LYS A 78 8.35 1.13 -18.50
C LYS A 78 7.54 1.90 -17.45
N LEU A 79 6.80 2.92 -17.87
CA LEU A 79 5.90 3.65 -16.98
C LEU A 79 4.80 2.75 -16.41
N GLU A 80 4.29 1.81 -17.21
CA GLU A 80 3.34 0.79 -16.75
C GLU A 80 3.97 -0.22 -15.78
N SER A 81 5.16 -0.73 -16.09
CA SER A 81 5.89 -1.67 -15.23
C SER A 81 6.07 -1.09 -13.82
N TYR A 82 6.43 0.20 -13.74
CA TYR A 82 6.62 0.88 -12.47
C TYR A 82 5.39 0.78 -11.55
N PHE A 83 4.18 0.89 -12.08
CA PHE A 83 2.96 0.73 -11.28
C PHE A 83 2.94 -0.64 -10.58
N TYR A 84 3.21 -1.72 -11.31
CA TYR A 84 3.20 -3.07 -10.75
C TYR A 84 4.39 -3.34 -9.82
N GLU A 85 5.56 -2.79 -10.14
CA GLU A 85 6.75 -2.87 -9.29
C GLU A 85 6.53 -2.23 -7.92
N ILE A 86 5.81 -1.10 -7.86
CA ILE A 86 5.44 -0.48 -6.59
C ILE A 86 4.42 -1.33 -5.83
N GLN A 87 3.38 -1.86 -6.50
CA GLN A 87 2.42 -2.75 -5.83
C GLN A 87 3.10 -3.97 -5.22
N ALA A 88 3.99 -4.63 -5.97
CA ALA A 88 4.75 -5.77 -5.48
C ALA A 88 5.72 -5.40 -4.35
N TYR A 89 6.22 -4.17 -4.33
CA TYR A 89 7.08 -3.68 -3.27
C TYR A 89 6.32 -3.41 -1.97
N ILE A 90 5.15 -2.78 -2.04
CA ILE A 90 4.34 -2.45 -0.85
C ILE A 90 3.57 -3.66 -0.29
N GLN A 91 3.34 -4.69 -1.12
CA GLN A 91 2.75 -5.96 -0.72
C GLN A 91 3.76 -7.10 -0.93
N PRO A 92 4.83 -7.16 -0.11
CA PRO A 92 5.85 -8.18 -0.24
C PRO A 92 5.29 -9.56 0.07
N ASP A 93 5.97 -10.59 -0.43
CA ASP A 93 5.64 -12.00 -0.15
C ASP A 93 5.60 -12.23 1.37
N PRO A 94 4.48 -12.69 1.95
CA PRO A 94 4.36 -12.93 3.38
C PRO A 94 5.34 -14.01 3.88
N ASN A 95 5.89 -14.83 2.98
CA ASN A 95 6.89 -15.86 3.30
C ASN A 95 8.33 -15.33 3.25
N ASP A 96 8.57 -14.08 2.85
CA ASP A 96 9.89 -13.44 2.77
C ASP A 96 9.91 -12.11 3.55
N ILE A 97 9.98 -12.23 4.88
CA ILE A 97 10.05 -11.09 5.80
C ILE A 97 11.31 -10.21 5.62
N SER A 98 12.30 -10.67 4.85
CA SER A 98 13.51 -9.87 4.57
C SER A 98 13.24 -8.70 3.63
N LYS A 99 12.11 -8.72 2.93
CA LYS A 99 11.66 -7.70 1.98
C LYS A 99 10.47 -6.88 2.47
N SER A 100 10.11 -7.03 3.75
CA SER A 100 8.90 -6.38 4.27
C SER A 100 8.95 -4.86 4.08
N TYR A 101 7.84 -4.32 3.59
CA TYR A 101 7.54 -2.90 3.55
C TYR A 101 6.84 -2.60 4.87
N TRP A 102 7.61 -2.15 5.86
CA TRP A 102 7.27 -2.25 7.29
C TRP A 102 6.25 -1.21 7.79
N ILE A 103 5.28 -0.77 6.98
CA ILE A 103 4.38 0.32 7.38
C ILE A 103 3.46 0.01 8.57
N ASP A 104 3.35 -1.26 8.97
CA ASP A 104 2.51 -1.69 10.11
C ASP A 104 3.19 -1.51 11.48
N SER A 105 4.29 -0.74 11.55
CA SER A 105 4.97 -0.41 12.80
C SER A 105 4.65 1.02 13.22
N ASP A 106 4.18 1.21 14.47
CA ASP A 106 3.95 2.53 15.07
C ASP A 106 5.19 3.45 15.01
N LEU A 107 6.40 2.88 14.93
CA LEU A 107 7.63 3.65 14.78
C LEU A 107 7.77 4.30 13.40
N LEU A 108 7.00 3.83 12.41
CA LEU A 108 6.94 4.39 11.05
C LEU A 108 5.80 5.37 10.84
N ASP A 109 4.84 5.47 11.76
CA ASP A 109 3.76 6.47 11.70
C ASP A 109 4.30 7.88 11.44
N PRO A 110 5.34 8.35 12.15
CA PRO A 110 5.93 9.66 11.89
C PRO A 110 6.48 9.83 10.48
N TYR A 111 6.66 8.75 9.71
CA TYR A 111 7.25 8.73 8.37
C TYR A 111 6.25 8.37 7.26
N LEU A 112 4.94 8.28 7.55
CA LEU A 112 3.91 7.93 6.57
C LEU A 112 3.89 8.85 5.34
N LYS A 113 4.37 10.09 5.46
CA LYS A 113 4.57 10.99 4.32
C LYS A 113 5.46 10.40 3.21
N CYS A 114 6.40 9.52 3.56
CA CYS A 114 7.23 8.83 2.58
C CYS A 114 6.49 7.70 1.84
N ASP A 115 5.54 7.02 2.48
CA ASP A 115 4.62 6.10 1.78
C ASP A 115 3.73 6.88 0.82
N THR A 116 3.15 8.00 1.27
CA THR A 116 2.36 8.89 0.42
C THR A 116 3.17 9.36 -0.80
N ALA A 117 4.41 9.82 -0.59
CA ALA A 117 5.28 10.25 -1.68
C ALA A 117 5.60 9.15 -2.70
N LEU A 118 5.76 7.90 -2.26
CA LEU A 118 5.95 6.76 -3.16
C LEU A 118 4.68 6.48 -3.99
N ARG A 119 3.51 6.52 -3.35
CA ARG A 119 2.22 6.29 -4.03
C ARG A 119 1.88 7.41 -5.01
N ASP A 120 2.13 8.67 -4.65
CA ASP A 120 1.91 9.79 -5.57
C ASP A 120 2.87 9.72 -6.76
N LEU A 121 4.12 9.27 -6.57
CA LEU A 121 5.03 9.00 -7.68
C LEU A 121 4.49 7.90 -8.61
N GLN A 122 3.88 6.86 -8.04
CA GLN A 122 3.20 5.80 -8.80
C GLN A 122 2.04 6.35 -9.63
N LEU A 123 1.21 7.22 -9.06
CA LEU A 123 0.10 7.89 -9.75
C LEU A 123 0.59 8.83 -10.84
N TYR A 124 1.64 9.60 -10.57
CA TYR A 124 2.26 10.47 -11.56
C TYR A 124 2.82 9.69 -12.75
N ALA A 125 3.52 8.57 -12.51
CA ALA A 125 3.99 7.70 -13.59
C ALA A 125 2.83 7.16 -14.46
N LEU A 126 1.70 6.79 -13.83
CA LEU A 126 0.49 6.36 -14.53
C LEU A 126 -0.12 7.50 -15.36
N ALA A 127 -0.16 8.72 -14.84
CA ALA A 127 -0.64 9.90 -15.57
C ALA A 127 0.24 10.20 -16.79
N LEU A 128 1.57 10.14 -16.64
CA LEU A 128 2.51 10.28 -17.75
C LEU A 128 2.30 9.21 -18.82
N LYS A 129 2.06 7.94 -18.42
CA LYS A 129 1.72 6.86 -19.36
C LYS A 129 0.46 7.21 -20.16
N ASN A 130 -0.59 7.67 -19.47
CA ASN A 130 -1.86 8.02 -20.10
C ASN A 130 -1.71 9.21 -21.05
N GLN A 131 -0.88 10.20 -20.70
CA GLN A 131 -0.54 11.32 -21.59
C GLN A 131 0.20 10.85 -22.85
N LEU A 132 1.15 9.91 -22.75
CA LEU A 132 1.80 9.33 -23.94
C LEU A 132 0.83 8.54 -24.82
N ARG A 133 -0.20 7.93 -24.24
CA ARG A 133 -1.21 7.16 -24.96
C ARG A 133 -2.21 8.07 -25.67
N GLU A 134 -2.65 9.12 -25.00
CA GLU A 134 -3.62 10.09 -25.49
C GLU A 134 -3.15 11.49 -25.09
N ASP A 135 -2.45 12.15 -26.02
CA ASP A 135 -1.93 13.50 -25.81
C ASP A 135 -3.06 14.53 -26.01
N SER A 136 -3.60 15.04 -24.90
CA SER A 136 -4.75 15.93 -24.88
C SER A 136 -4.63 16.97 -23.76
N PRO A 137 -5.36 18.09 -23.82
CA PRO A 137 -5.39 19.06 -22.73
C PRO A 137 -5.85 18.47 -21.39
N VAL A 138 -6.67 17.41 -21.42
CA VAL A 138 -7.16 16.73 -20.22
C VAL A 138 -6.06 15.90 -19.58
N THR A 139 -5.35 15.09 -20.37
CA THR A 139 -4.26 14.23 -19.87
C THR A 139 -3.04 15.04 -19.44
N GLU A 140 -2.75 16.16 -20.11
CA GLU A 140 -1.75 17.14 -19.68
C GLU A 140 -2.13 17.79 -18.34
N LYS A 141 -3.40 18.19 -18.16
CA LYS A 141 -3.86 18.74 -16.88
C LYS A 141 -3.71 17.71 -15.74
N ILE A 142 -4.08 16.45 -16.00
CA ILE A 142 -3.96 15.38 -15.00
C ILE A 142 -2.50 15.16 -14.64
N SER A 143 -1.59 15.02 -15.62
CA SER A 143 -0.16 14.82 -15.33
C SER A 143 0.44 15.99 -14.56
N HIS A 144 0.01 17.23 -14.85
CA HIS A 144 0.44 18.40 -14.08
C HIS A 144 -0.06 18.36 -12.62
N GLN A 145 -1.31 17.96 -12.40
CA GLN A 145 -1.87 17.83 -11.05
C GLN A 145 -1.12 16.76 -10.24
N GLU A 146 -0.93 15.57 -10.80
CA GLU A 146 -0.21 14.47 -10.13
C GLU A 146 1.25 14.83 -9.85
N LEU A 147 1.90 15.62 -10.72
CA LEU A 147 3.23 16.16 -10.45
C LEU A 147 3.24 17.07 -9.22
N GLN A 148 2.26 17.96 -9.11
CA GLN A 148 2.17 18.88 -7.97
C GLN A 148 1.92 18.12 -6.65
N ASP A 149 1.02 17.14 -6.67
CA ASP A 149 0.71 16.31 -5.51
C ASP A 149 1.93 15.49 -5.08
N TYR A 150 2.60 14.83 -6.02
CA TYR A 150 3.88 14.15 -5.78
C TYR A 150 4.96 15.08 -5.22
N GLN A 151 5.14 16.27 -5.79
CA GLN A 151 6.17 17.20 -5.32
C GLN A 151 5.90 17.65 -3.88
N LYS A 152 4.64 17.88 -3.53
CA LYS A 152 4.23 18.22 -2.17
C LYS A 152 4.53 17.09 -1.20
N SER A 153 4.11 15.86 -1.50
CA SER A 153 4.34 14.71 -0.62
C SER A 153 5.83 14.34 -0.51
N LYS A 154 6.58 14.44 -1.61
CA LYS A 154 8.05 14.29 -1.61
C LYS A 154 8.73 15.30 -0.68
N ALA A 155 8.31 16.56 -0.73
CA ALA A 155 8.84 17.60 0.16
C ALA A 155 8.58 17.25 1.63
N SER A 156 7.33 16.87 1.98
CA SER A 156 6.99 16.44 3.34
C SER A 156 7.78 15.20 3.79
N CYS A 157 7.98 14.20 2.92
CA CYS A 157 8.84 13.05 3.22
C CYS A 157 10.29 13.49 3.47
N SER A 158 10.84 14.35 2.61
CA SER A 158 12.19 14.89 2.76
C SER A 158 12.36 15.62 4.09
N ASP A 159 11.42 16.48 4.44
CA ASP A 159 11.45 17.23 5.71
C ASP A 159 11.46 16.28 6.89
N ARG A 160 10.54 15.30 6.91
CA ARG A 160 10.49 14.28 7.96
C ARG A 160 11.83 13.54 8.07
N VAL A 161 12.34 13.01 6.97
CA VAL A 161 13.55 12.18 6.97
C VAL A 161 14.78 12.91 7.53
N ASN A 162 14.79 14.24 7.44
CA ASN A 162 15.85 15.10 7.97
C ASN A 162 15.67 15.52 9.44
N MET A 163 14.52 15.21 10.06
CA MET A 163 14.27 15.45 11.49
C MET A 163 14.84 14.31 12.36
N THR A 164 15.09 14.61 13.64
CA THR A 164 15.27 13.55 14.64
C THR A 164 13.98 12.74 14.78
N TYR A 165 14.04 11.59 15.48
CA TYR A 165 12.83 10.79 15.67
C TYR A 165 11.75 11.60 16.42
N ASP A 166 12.08 12.12 17.59
CA ASP A 166 11.18 12.92 18.44
C ASP A 166 10.59 14.15 17.71
N GLN A 167 11.41 14.85 16.93
CA GLN A 167 10.95 16.03 16.19
C GLN A 167 9.81 15.72 15.24
N ALA A 168 9.82 14.57 14.59
CA ALA A 168 8.74 14.24 13.68
C ALA A 168 7.70 13.27 14.23
N VAL A 169 7.92 12.65 15.39
CA VAL A 169 6.77 12.23 16.22
C VAL A 169 5.92 13.45 16.53
N LYS A 170 6.53 14.52 17.04
CA LYS A 170 5.83 15.77 17.31
C LYS A 170 5.15 16.35 16.06
N ALA A 171 5.86 16.42 14.94
CA ALA A 171 5.28 16.90 13.70
C ALA A 171 4.07 16.06 13.23
N TYR A 172 4.08 14.75 13.46
CA TYR A 172 2.96 13.86 13.15
C TYR A 172 1.77 14.06 14.10
N GLU A 173 2.02 14.25 15.38
CA GLU A 173 0.97 14.51 16.39
C GLU A 173 0.28 15.88 16.22
N ASP A 174 0.96 16.83 15.57
CA ASP A 174 0.46 18.19 15.32
C ASP A 174 -0.39 18.30 14.01
N GLU A 175 -0.54 17.21 13.24
CA GLU A 175 -1.33 17.12 11.98
C GLU A 175 -2.79 16.70 12.19
#